data_AF-A0A2A3JMW9-F1
#
_entry.id   AF-A0A2A3JMW9-F1
#
_cell.length_a   1.000
_cell.length_b   1.000
_cell.length_c   1.000
_cell.angle_alpha   90.00
_cell.angle_beta   90.00
_cell.angle_gamma   90.00
#
_symmetry.space_group_name_H-M   'P 1'
#
loop_
_entity.id
_entity.type
_entity.pdbx_description
1 polymer ?
#
loop_
_entity_poly.entity_id
_entity_poly.type
_entity_poly.pdbx_seq_one_letter_code
_entity_poly.pdbx_strand_id
1 'polypeptide(L)'
;MILAAGALGGVLGGFCAERIVRRLGNGPSAQWMTLASSLAFAALPLAPNGWAVAAVLAAFEFCGLVWNTVSVSYRQRHVPDEILGRVNATYRLFAWGMMPIGLLASGLVVSAAEAVMPRGLALQMPFYVAAAGVVVLTAWSWRRLDAGFAGVATGARSA
;
A
#
# COMPACT_ATOMS: atom_id res chain seq x y z
N MET A 1 3.61 -20.98 8.43
CA MET A 1 4.40 -20.01 9.23
C MET A 1 4.52 -18.66 8.55
N ILE A 2 4.87 -18.56 7.27
CA ILE A 2 4.98 -17.28 6.54
C ILE A 2 3.67 -16.47 6.57
N LEU A 3 2.52 -17.07 6.23
CA LEU A 3 1.22 -16.38 6.28
C LEU A 3 0.83 -15.95 7.72
N ALA A 4 1.23 -16.73 8.72
CA ALA A 4 1.00 -16.39 10.13
C ALA A 4 1.83 -15.17 10.56
N ALA A 5 3.05 -15.01 10.03
CA ALA A 5 3.85 -13.81 10.25
C ALA A 5 3.21 -12.56 9.63
N GLY A 6 2.63 -12.69 8.42
CA GLY A 6 1.80 -11.65 7.82
C GLY A 6 0.62 -11.24 8.72
N ALA A 7 -0.13 -12.23 9.23
CA ALA A 7 -1.23 -11.98 10.16
C ALA A 7 -0.78 -11.27 11.45
N LEU A 8 0.36 -11.68 12.03
CA LEU A 8 0.97 -10.99 13.18
C LEU A 8 1.33 -9.53 12.85
N GLY A 9 1.92 -9.29 11.68
CA GLY A 9 2.22 -7.95 11.18
C GLY A 9 0.97 -7.08 11.09
N GLY A 10 -0.11 -7.61 10.51
CA GLY A 10 -1.41 -6.95 10.46
C GLY A 10 -1.94 -6.62 11.86
N VAL A 11 -2.01 -7.59 12.77
CA VAL A 11 -2.48 -7.38 14.15
C VAL A 11 -1.70 -6.27 14.86
N LEU A 12 -0.36 -6.31 14.78
CA LEU A 12 0.49 -5.26 15.33
C LEU A 12 0.24 -3.90 14.68
N GLY A 13 0.03 -3.87 13.36
CA GLY A 13 -0.33 -2.67 12.61
C GLY A 13 -1.60 -2.04 13.15
N GLY A 14 -2.61 -2.85 13.49
CA GLY A 14 -3.90 -2.38 13.99
C GLY A 14 -3.78 -1.74 15.37
N PHE A 15 -3.02 -2.39 16.27
CA PHE A 15 -2.75 -1.84 17.60
C PHE A 15 -1.89 -0.56 17.57
N CYS A 16 -0.98 -0.45 16.61
CA CYS A 16 -0.09 0.71 16.48
C CYS A 16 -0.68 1.83 15.62
N ALA A 17 -1.68 1.58 14.78
CA ALA A 17 -2.19 2.52 13.79
C ALA A 17 -2.61 3.84 14.42
N GLU A 18 -3.46 3.82 15.45
CA GLU A 18 -3.93 5.05 16.10
C GLU A 18 -2.77 5.86 16.68
N ARG A 19 -1.80 5.19 17.31
CA ARG A 19 -0.63 5.86 17.92
C ARG A 19 0.27 6.49 16.84
N ILE A 20 0.46 5.82 15.72
CA ILE A 20 1.24 6.32 14.57
C ILE A 20 0.53 7.54 13.98
N VAL A 21 -0.76 7.41 13.69
CA VAL A 21 -1.57 8.49 13.09
C VAL A 21 -1.67 9.70 14.01
N ARG A 22 -1.77 9.50 15.32
CA ARG A 22 -1.80 10.61 16.30
C ARG A 22 -0.47 11.36 16.37
N ARG A 23 0.66 10.69 16.12
CA ARG A 23 2.00 11.29 16.15
C ARG A 23 2.39 11.95 14.84
N LEU A 24 2.13 11.30 13.70
CA LEU A 24 2.55 11.77 12.37
C LEU A 24 1.47 12.55 11.62
N GLY A 25 0.21 12.41 12.03
CA GLY A 25 -0.95 12.91 11.29
C GLY A 25 -1.37 11.96 10.16
N ASN A 26 -2.58 12.15 9.63
CA ASN A 26 -3.17 11.27 8.60
C ASN A 26 -2.38 11.27 7.29
N GLY A 27 -2.07 12.46 6.73
CA GLY A 27 -1.37 12.59 5.45
C GLY A 27 0.02 11.94 5.47
N PRO A 28 0.93 12.36 6.39
CA PRO A 28 2.26 11.76 6.48
C PRO A 28 2.22 10.27 6.81
N SER A 29 1.28 9.81 7.66
CA SER A 29 1.13 8.37 7.92
C SER A 29 0.80 7.60 6.65
N ALA A 30 -0.15 8.07 5.83
CA ALA A 30 -0.46 7.42 4.57
C ALA A 30 0.75 7.38 3.62
N GLN A 31 1.44 8.51 3.44
CA GLN A 31 2.61 8.63 2.58
C GLN A 31 3.74 7.66 3.00
N TRP A 32 4.13 7.69 4.27
CA TRP A 32 5.20 6.84 4.79
C TRP A 32 4.86 5.36 4.76
N MET A 33 3.62 4.99 5.09
CA MET A 33 3.19 3.59 5.04
C MET A 33 3.15 3.07 3.59
N THR A 34 2.69 3.87 2.62
CA THR A 34 2.74 3.48 1.20
C THR A 34 4.19 3.28 0.73
N LEU A 35 5.09 4.20 1.09
CA LEU A 35 6.51 4.07 0.74
C LEU A 35 7.13 2.82 1.39
N ALA A 36 6.88 2.60 2.68
CA ALA A 36 7.39 1.44 3.42
C ALA A 36 6.86 0.11 2.86
N SER A 37 5.57 0.02 2.53
CA SER A 37 5.00 -1.15 1.85
C SER A 37 5.65 -1.41 0.50
N SER A 38 5.96 -0.36 -0.26
CA SER A 38 6.64 -0.49 -1.57
C SER A 38 8.05 -1.05 -1.43
N LEU A 39 8.80 -0.54 -0.45
CA LEU A 39 10.15 -1.02 -0.15
C LEU A 39 10.14 -2.46 0.38
N ALA A 40 9.18 -2.80 1.24
CA ALA A 40 9.00 -4.18 1.68
C ALA A 40 8.72 -5.11 0.49
N PHE A 41 7.84 -4.71 -0.43
CA PHE A 41 7.56 -5.50 -1.62
C PHE A 41 8.79 -5.69 -2.53
N ALA A 42 9.62 -4.65 -2.68
CA ALA A 42 10.89 -4.72 -3.42
C ALA A 42 11.94 -5.62 -2.76
N ALA A 43 11.90 -5.73 -1.42
CA ALA A 43 12.81 -6.56 -0.65
C ALA A 43 12.45 -8.06 -0.69
N LEU A 44 11.22 -8.41 -1.07
CA LEU A 44 10.75 -9.79 -1.15
C LEU A 44 11.64 -10.71 -2.03
N PRO A 45 12.01 -10.36 -3.28
CA PRO A 45 12.90 -11.18 -4.10
C PRO A 45 14.32 -11.31 -3.55
N LEU A 46 14.74 -10.40 -2.65
CA LEU A 46 16.06 -10.43 -2.02
C LEU A 46 16.11 -11.32 -0.77
N ALA A 47 14.98 -11.86 -0.34
CA ALA A 47 14.89 -12.66 0.88
C ALA A 47 15.62 -14.01 0.71
N PRO A 48 16.70 -14.28 1.47
CA PRO A 48 17.52 -15.47 1.26
C PRO A 48 16.89 -16.77 1.78
N ASN A 49 15.86 -16.68 2.61
CA ASN A 49 15.21 -17.83 3.25
C ASN A 49 13.75 -17.52 3.64
N GLY A 50 13.00 -18.55 4.04
CA GLY A 50 11.58 -18.42 4.40
C GLY A 50 11.32 -17.51 5.61
N TRP A 51 12.27 -17.35 6.52
CA TRP A 51 12.16 -16.43 7.66
C TRP A 51 12.26 -14.96 7.20
N ALA A 52 13.16 -14.66 6.28
CA ALA A 52 13.26 -13.34 5.68
C ALA A 52 11.98 -12.98 4.91
N VAL A 53 11.41 -13.93 4.14
CA VAL A 53 10.11 -13.75 3.48
C VAL A 53 9.01 -13.46 4.50
N ALA A 54 8.97 -14.20 5.61
CA ALA A 54 8.01 -13.99 6.69
C ALA A 54 8.12 -12.59 7.32
N ALA A 55 9.36 -12.12 7.57
CA ALA A 55 9.60 -10.79 8.13
C ALA A 55 9.19 -9.66 7.16
N VAL A 56 9.51 -9.81 5.87
CA VAL A 56 9.11 -8.85 4.84
C VAL A 56 7.58 -8.78 4.71
N LEU A 57 6.90 -9.92 4.69
CA LEU A 57 5.43 -9.95 4.65
C LEU A 57 4.80 -9.38 5.91
N ALA A 58 5.36 -9.65 7.10
CA ALA A 58 4.88 -9.04 8.34
C ALA A 58 5.00 -7.51 8.30
N ALA A 59 6.12 -6.98 7.82
CA ALA A 59 6.32 -5.54 7.67
C ALA A 59 5.37 -4.93 6.62
N PHE A 60 5.14 -5.64 5.50
CA PHE A 60 4.21 -5.22 4.46
C PHE A 60 2.77 -5.12 4.98
N GLU A 61 2.28 -6.16 5.67
CA GLU A 61 0.95 -6.20 6.27
C GLU A 61 0.77 -5.17 7.39
N PHE A 62 1.81 -4.96 8.21
CA PHE A 62 1.82 -3.90 9.21
C PHE A 62 1.59 -2.52 8.57
N CYS A 63 2.39 -2.17 7.57
CA CYS A 63 2.29 -0.88 6.89
C CYS A 63 0.94 -0.74 6.16
N GLY A 64 0.50 -1.81 5.49
CA GLY A 64 -0.77 -1.88 4.79
C GLY A 64 -1.96 -1.64 5.72
N LEU A 65 -1.96 -2.19 6.93
CA LEU A 65 -3.06 -2.03 7.86
C LEU A 65 -3.11 -0.62 8.49
N VAL A 66 -1.95 -0.03 8.80
CA VAL A 66 -1.86 1.37 9.25
C VAL A 66 -2.39 2.30 8.15
N TRP A 67 -1.97 2.08 6.89
CA TRP A 67 -2.48 2.83 5.75
C TRP A 67 -4.00 2.65 5.57
N ASN A 68 -4.51 1.43 5.70
CA ASN A 68 -5.93 1.13 5.58
C ASN A 68 -6.75 1.89 6.62
N THR A 69 -6.26 1.95 7.86
CA THR A 69 -6.88 2.71 8.95
C THR A 69 -7.05 4.18 8.56
N VAL A 70 -5.98 4.82 8.06
CA VAL A 70 -6.03 6.21 7.59
C VAL A 70 -7.03 6.37 6.44
N SER A 71 -6.99 5.48 5.44
CA SER A 71 -7.87 5.51 4.27
C SER A 71 -9.35 5.37 4.63
N VAL A 72 -9.68 4.48 5.56
CA VAL A 72 -11.05 4.29 6.05
C VAL A 72 -11.49 5.51 6.86
N SER A 73 -10.69 5.95 7.83
CA SER A 73 -11.00 7.13 8.65
C SER A 73 -11.16 8.40 7.81
N TYR A 74 -10.36 8.56 6.76
CA TYR A 74 -10.49 9.68 5.83
C TYR A 74 -11.84 9.65 5.13
N ARG A 75 -12.22 8.52 4.53
CA ARG A 75 -13.50 8.38 3.82
C ARG A 75 -14.70 8.60 4.75
N GLN A 76 -14.67 8.05 5.95
CA GLN A 76 -15.74 8.25 6.94
C GLN A 76 -15.95 9.71 7.33
N ARG A 77 -14.91 10.54 7.30
CA ARG A 77 -15.01 11.96 7.69
C ARG A 77 -15.41 12.89 6.53
N HIS A 78 -15.17 12.49 5.29
CA HIS A 78 -15.31 13.36 4.13
C HIS A 78 -16.44 12.96 3.18
N VAL A 79 -16.91 11.72 3.26
CA VAL A 79 -17.98 11.21 2.42
C VAL A 79 -19.27 11.22 3.25
N PRO A 80 -20.35 11.88 2.79
CA PRO A 80 -21.64 11.84 3.45
C PRO A 80 -22.15 10.40 3.65
N ASP A 81 -22.76 10.14 4.81
CA ASP A 81 -23.21 8.80 5.22
C ASP A 81 -24.13 8.14 4.18
N GLU A 82 -24.99 8.95 3.54
CA GLU A 82 -25.95 8.53 2.51
C GLU A 82 -25.29 7.89 1.28
N ILE A 83 -24.07 8.28 0.93
CA ILE A 83 -23.33 7.77 -0.23
C ILE A 83 -22.07 6.97 0.15
N LEU A 84 -21.77 6.84 1.45
CA LEU A 84 -20.59 6.13 1.95
C LEU A 84 -20.54 4.67 1.46
N GLY A 85 -21.69 4.00 1.43
CA GLY A 85 -21.81 2.63 0.90
C GLY A 85 -21.43 2.52 -0.59
N ARG A 86 -21.90 3.48 -1.41
CA ARG A 86 -21.62 3.53 -2.86
C ARG A 86 -20.15 3.85 -3.14
N VAL A 87 -19.57 4.78 -2.39
CA VAL A 87 -18.14 5.11 -2.48
C VAL A 87 -17.28 3.92 -2.07
N ASN A 88 -17.65 3.23 -0.99
CA ASN A 88 -16.92 2.04 -0.55
C ASN A 88 -17.00 0.88 -1.56
N ALA A 89 -18.17 0.65 -2.16
CA ALA A 89 -18.33 -0.35 -3.22
C ALA A 89 -17.44 -0.04 -4.44
N THR A 90 -17.45 1.21 -4.91
CA THR A 90 -16.60 1.67 -6.02
C THR A 90 -15.12 1.52 -5.68
N TYR A 91 -14.71 1.90 -4.47
CA TYR A 91 -13.36 1.73 -3.99
C TYR A 91 -12.94 0.25 -3.99
N ARG A 92 -13.79 -0.65 -3.47
CA ARG A 92 -13.49 -2.10 -3.45
C ARG A 92 -13.42 -2.68 -4.84
N LEU A 93 -14.28 -2.24 -5.76
CA LEU A 93 -14.24 -2.64 -7.17
C LEU A 93 -12.88 -2.31 -7.78
N PHE A 94 -12.35 -1.10 -7.61
CA PHE A 94 -11.02 -0.77 -8.10
C PHE A 94 -9.91 -1.50 -7.31
N ALA A 95 -9.98 -1.52 -5.99
CA ALA A 95 -8.94 -2.13 -5.16
C ALA A 95 -8.75 -3.63 -5.47
N TRP A 96 -9.84 -4.37 -5.65
CA TRP A 96 -9.80 -5.82 -5.90
C TRP A 96 -9.82 -6.13 -7.40
N GLY A 97 -10.53 -5.34 -8.20
CA GLY A 97 -10.59 -5.48 -9.66
C GLY A 97 -9.27 -5.16 -10.35
N MET A 98 -8.38 -4.40 -9.72
CA MET A 98 -7.02 -4.19 -10.23
C MET A 98 -6.09 -5.40 -10.01
N MET A 99 -6.42 -6.33 -9.11
CA MET A 99 -5.61 -7.53 -8.86
C MET A 99 -5.42 -8.40 -10.11
N PRO A 100 -6.48 -8.82 -10.84
CA PRO A 100 -6.30 -9.62 -12.06
C PRO A 100 -5.52 -8.88 -13.15
N ILE A 101 -5.69 -7.56 -13.26
CA ILE A 101 -4.92 -6.75 -14.21
C ILE A 101 -3.43 -6.74 -13.83
N GLY A 102 -3.12 -6.58 -12.54
CA GLY A 102 -1.76 -6.67 -12.02
C GLY A 102 -1.14 -8.05 -12.25
N LEU A 103 -1.93 -9.13 -12.12
CA LEU A 103 -1.49 -10.49 -12.40
C LEU A 103 -1.12 -10.68 -13.88
N LEU A 104 -1.99 -10.23 -14.79
CA LEU A 104 -1.74 -10.27 -16.23
C LEU A 104 -0.51 -9.45 -16.61
N ALA A 105 -0.40 -8.22 -16.08
CA ALA A 105 0.75 -7.35 -16.31
C ALA A 105 2.06 -7.98 -15.78
N SER A 106 2.01 -8.61 -14.60
CA SER A 106 3.16 -9.33 -14.04
C SER A 106 3.60 -10.49 -14.94
N GLY A 107 2.63 -11.26 -15.48
CA GLY A 107 2.92 -12.32 -16.45
C GLY A 107 3.62 -11.79 -17.70
N LEU A 108 3.12 -10.69 -18.28
CA LEU A 108 3.75 -10.03 -19.43
C LEU A 108 5.16 -9.53 -19.12
N VAL A 109 5.38 -8.96 -17.93
CA VAL A 109 6.71 -8.53 -17.48
C VAL A 109 7.67 -9.72 -17.40
N VAL A 110 7.24 -10.86 -16.85
CA VAL A 110 8.07 -12.08 -16.83
C VAL A 110 8.37 -12.56 -18.25
N SER A 111 7.37 -12.67 -19.12
CA SER A 111 7.56 -13.13 -20.51
C SER A 111 8.51 -12.23 -21.29
N ALA A 112 8.43 -10.91 -21.12
CA ALA A 112 9.36 -9.98 -21.74
C ALA A 112 10.77 -10.09 -21.14
N ALA A 113 10.89 -10.28 -19.83
CA ALA A 113 12.17 -10.42 -19.16
C ALA A 113 12.88 -11.74 -19.50
N GLU A 114 12.15 -12.84 -19.70
CA GLU A 114 12.71 -14.13 -20.11
C GLU A 114 13.42 -14.08 -21.48
N ALA A 115 13.04 -13.13 -22.35
CA ALA A 115 13.71 -12.95 -23.65
C ALA A 115 15.14 -12.43 -23.53
N VAL A 116 15.49 -11.77 -22.41
CA VAL A 116 16.78 -11.08 -22.22
C VAL A 116 17.50 -11.46 -20.93
N MET A 117 16.87 -12.18 -20.00
CA MET A 117 17.42 -12.55 -18.69
C MET A 117 17.21 -14.04 -18.38
N PRO A 118 18.07 -14.64 -17.53
CA PRO A 118 17.83 -15.95 -16.95
C PRO A 118 16.50 -15.98 -16.18
N ARG A 119 15.79 -17.12 -16.26
CA ARG A 119 14.46 -17.32 -15.66
C ARG A 119 14.38 -16.92 -14.18
N GLY A 120 15.43 -17.16 -13.40
CA GLY A 120 15.48 -16.77 -11.99
C GLY A 120 15.32 -15.26 -11.77
N LEU A 121 15.97 -14.44 -12.59
CA LEU A 121 15.85 -12.97 -12.53
C LEU A 121 14.54 -12.50 -13.15
N ALA A 122 14.11 -13.12 -14.26
CA ALA A 122 12.85 -12.77 -14.92
C ALA A 122 11.64 -12.91 -13.98
N LEU A 123 11.61 -13.93 -13.13
CA LEU A 123 10.57 -14.14 -12.11
C LEU A 123 10.56 -13.06 -11.02
N GLN A 124 11.68 -12.36 -10.80
CA GLN A 124 11.79 -11.30 -9.80
C GLN A 124 11.41 -9.92 -10.36
N MET A 125 11.46 -9.74 -11.68
CA MET A 125 11.19 -8.45 -12.34
C MET A 125 9.84 -7.82 -11.99
N PRO A 126 8.72 -8.57 -11.86
CA PRO A 126 7.45 -7.97 -11.45
C PRO A 126 7.51 -7.24 -10.11
N PHE A 127 8.29 -7.73 -9.14
CA PHE A 127 8.43 -7.08 -7.84
C PHE A 127 9.13 -5.73 -7.96
N TYR A 128 10.20 -5.66 -8.74
CA TYR A 128 10.94 -4.41 -8.98
C TYR A 128 10.14 -3.41 -9.81
N VAL A 129 9.45 -3.87 -10.87
CA VAL A 129 8.60 -3.02 -11.71
C VAL A 129 7.43 -2.46 -10.88
N ALA A 130 6.77 -3.30 -10.08
CA ALA A 130 5.70 -2.86 -9.19
C ALA A 130 6.22 -1.86 -8.14
N ALA A 131 7.35 -2.16 -7.49
CA ALA A 131 7.94 -1.25 -6.50
C ALA A 131 8.31 0.10 -7.11
N ALA A 132 8.94 0.13 -8.29
CA ALA A 132 9.26 1.36 -9.00
C ALA A 132 7.99 2.14 -9.35
N GLY A 133 6.96 1.47 -9.87
CA GLY A 133 5.66 2.08 -10.16
C GLY A 133 5.02 2.71 -8.93
N VAL A 134 5.00 2.01 -7.79
CA VAL A 134 4.43 2.55 -6.55
C VAL A 134 5.28 3.68 -5.99
N VAL A 135 6.62 3.62 -6.05
CA VAL A 135 7.49 4.73 -5.63
C VAL A 135 7.23 5.97 -6.48
N VAL A 136 7.12 5.83 -7.80
CA VAL A 136 6.79 6.94 -8.72
C VAL A 136 5.41 7.50 -8.42
N LEU A 137 4.39 6.64 -8.24
CA LEU A 137 3.05 7.07 -7.88
C LEU A 137 3.01 7.74 -6.50
N THR A 138 3.79 7.25 -5.55
CA THR A 138 3.90 7.81 -4.20
C THR A 138 4.57 9.18 -4.25
N ALA A 139 5.67 9.33 -5.00
CA ALA A 139 6.35 10.61 -5.18
C ALA A 139 5.46 11.63 -5.92
N TRP A 140 4.74 11.19 -6.96
CA TRP A 140 3.82 12.03 -7.71
C TRP A 140 2.60 12.45 -6.90
N SER A 141 2.02 11.50 -6.14
CA SER A 141 0.87 11.76 -5.28
C SER A 141 1.25 12.45 -3.98
N TRP A 142 2.54 12.49 -3.59
CA TRP A 142 3.02 13.10 -2.34
C TRP A 142 2.49 14.51 -2.17
N ARG A 143 2.70 15.36 -3.19
CA ARG A 143 2.25 16.77 -3.19
C ARG A 143 0.73 16.91 -3.31
N ARG A 144 0.06 15.93 -3.91
CA ARG A 144 -1.42 15.92 -4.06
C ARG A 144 -2.13 15.50 -2.78
N LEU A 145 -1.54 14.58 -2.03
CA LEU A 145 -2.01 14.19 -0.71
C LEU A 145 -1.87 15.37 0.26
N ASP A 146 -0.72 16.07 0.24
CA ASP A 146 -0.54 17.27 1.06
C ASP A 146 -1.60 18.34 0.77
N ALA A 147 -1.88 18.61 -0.52
CA ALA A 147 -2.92 19.57 -0.90
C ALA A 147 -4.34 19.12 -0.50
N GLY A 148 -4.66 17.82 -0.66
CA GLY A 148 -5.95 17.25 -0.28
C GLY A 148 -6.22 17.27 1.22
N PHE A 149 -5.19 17.06 2.06
CA PHE A 149 -5.31 17.18 3.52
C PHE A 149 -5.23 18.65 4.00
N ALA A 150 -4.47 19.52 3.33
CA ALA A 150 -4.37 20.94 3.68
C ALA A 150 -5.68 21.72 3.43
N GLY A 151 -6.38 21.45 2.33
CA GLY A 151 -7.68 22.09 2.02
C GLY A 151 -8.76 21.82 3.08
N VAL A 152 -8.65 20.70 3.80
CA VAL A 152 -9.57 20.30 4.87
C VAL A 152 -9.34 21.12 6.15
N ALA A 153 -8.08 21.40 6.50
CA ALA A 153 -7.74 22.19 7.69
C ALA A 153 -8.20 23.66 7.57
N THR A 154 -8.29 24.19 6.35
CA THR A 154 -8.82 25.52 6.06
C THR A 154 -10.35 25.56 6.06
N GLY A 155 -11.04 24.54 5.55
CA GLY A 155 -12.51 24.50 5.52
C GLY A 155 -13.15 24.37 6.90
N ALA A 156 -12.49 23.71 7.85
CA ALA A 156 -12.97 23.57 9.24
C ALA A 156 -12.81 24.85 10.09
N ARG A 157 -12.13 25.89 9.59
CA ARG A 157 -12.02 27.20 10.27
C ARG A 157 -13.02 28.24 9.74
N SER A 158 -13.73 27.93 8.65
CA SER A 158 -14.67 28.83 7.97
C SER A 158 -16.13 28.41 8.11
N ALA A 159 -16.42 27.36 8.89
CA ALA A 159 -17.75 26.92 9.30
C ALA A 159 -17.88 27.10 10.81
#